data_AF-A0AAU1AS12-F1
#
_entry.id   AF-A0AAU1AS12-F1
#
_cell.length_a   1.000
_cell.length_b   1.000
_cell.length_c   1.000
_cell.angle_alpha   90.00
_cell.angle_beta   90.00
_cell.angle_gamma   90.00
#
_symmetry.space_group_name_H-M   'P 1'
#
loop_
_entity.id
_entity.type
_entity.pdbx_description
1 polymer ?
#
loop_
_entity_poly.entity_id
_entity_poly.type
_entity_poly.pdbx_seq_one_letter_code
_entity_poly.pdbx_strand_id
1 'polypeptide(L)'
;MFDGFEEFDIPTAGATIHGRRGGSGPPVLLLHGIPETHLMWHKVAPRLAEHFTVVATDLRGWGDSGTPPSMSRTACAPSPATRSR
;
A
#
# COMPACT_ATOMS: atom_id res chain seq x y z
N MET A 1 -5.04 -14.53 -1.47
CA MET A 1 -5.10 -13.07 -1.75
C MET A 1 -4.86 -12.39 -0.39
N PHE A 2 -4.99 -11.07 -0.24
CA PHE A 2 -4.95 -10.42 1.09
C PHE A 2 -6.28 -10.66 1.85
N ASP A 3 -6.66 -11.94 1.97
CA ASP A 3 -7.95 -12.34 2.52
C ASP A 3 -8.01 -12.01 4.02
N GLY A 4 -9.04 -11.28 4.44
CA GLY A 4 -9.19 -10.84 5.83
C GLY A 4 -8.35 -9.62 6.24
N PHE A 5 -7.66 -8.96 5.28
CA PHE A 5 -6.98 -7.70 5.53
C PHE A 5 -7.87 -6.51 5.16
N GLU A 6 -7.86 -5.50 6.02
CA GLU A 6 -8.51 -4.21 5.81
C GLU A 6 -7.64 -3.33 4.91
N GLU A 7 -8.26 -2.70 3.91
CA GLU A 7 -7.65 -1.62 3.12
C GLU A 7 -7.66 -0.31 3.90
N PHE A 8 -6.60 0.47 3.78
CA PHE A 8 -6.59 1.81 4.35
C PHE A 8 -5.80 2.79 3.51
N ASP A 9 -6.17 4.06 3.68
CA ASP A 9 -5.42 5.23 3.23
C ASP A 9 -5.15 6.13 4.43
N ILE A 10 -3.89 6.46 4.69
CA ILE A 10 -3.49 7.31 5.81
C ILE A 10 -2.84 8.59 5.28
N PRO A 11 -3.42 9.79 5.53
CA PRO A 11 -2.78 11.06 5.22
C PRO A 11 -1.52 11.24 6.08
N THR A 12 -0.39 11.57 5.45
CA THR A 12 0.85 11.95 6.13
C THR A 12 1.34 13.31 5.63
N ALA A 13 2.38 13.87 6.25
CA ALA A 13 2.91 15.18 5.88
C ALA A 13 3.39 15.30 4.42
N GLY A 14 3.71 14.18 3.75
CA GLY A 14 4.28 14.20 2.39
C GLY A 14 3.48 13.46 1.33
N ALA A 15 2.57 12.55 1.70
CA ALA A 15 1.73 11.78 0.80
C ALA A 15 0.63 11.05 1.57
N THR A 16 -0.44 10.66 0.89
CA THR A 16 -1.33 9.59 1.38
C THR A 16 -0.63 8.25 1.22
N ILE A 17 -0.55 7.45 2.28
CA ILE A 17 0.02 6.10 2.22
C ILE A 17 -1.11 5.09 2.13
N HIS A 18 -1.09 4.30 1.07
CA HIS A 18 -2.00 3.20 0.81
C HIS A 18 -1.46 1.89 1.38
N GLY A 19 -2.33 1.02 1.87
CA GLY A 19 -1.91 -0.30 2.31
C GLY A 19 -3.02 -1.22 2.79
N ARG A 20 -2.59 -2.38 3.29
CA ARG A 20 -3.42 -3.43 3.87
C ARG A 20 -2.99 -3.71 5.31
N ARG A 21 -3.94 -3.88 6.22
CA ARG A 21 -3.70 -4.25 7.62
C ARG A 21 -4.49 -5.50 8.00
N GLY A 22 -3.87 -6.43 8.71
CA GLY A 22 -4.54 -7.64 9.20
C GLY A 22 -3.79 -8.33 10.32
N GLY A 23 -4.46 -9.28 10.97
CA GLY A 23 -3.92 -10.04 12.10
C GLY A 23 -4.07 -9.34 13.45
N SER A 24 -3.42 -9.89 14.46
CA SER A 24 -3.40 -9.35 15.82
C SER A 24 -2.08 -9.67 16.51
N GLY A 25 -1.74 -8.94 17.58
CA GLY A 25 -0.44 -9.04 18.26
C GLY A 25 0.52 -7.91 17.90
N PRO A 26 1.83 -8.05 18.16
CA PRO A 26 2.81 -6.98 17.94
C PRO A 26 2.81 -6.48 16.48
N PRO A 27 3.00 -5.16 16.24
CA PRO A 27 2.94 -4.60 14.90
C PRO A 27 4.19 -4.92 14.07
N VAL A 28 4.00 -5.27 12.79
CA VAL A 28 5.06 -5.48 11.80
C VAL A 28 4.74 -4.70 10.53
N LEU A 29 5.67 -3.85 10.09
CA LEU A 29 5.56 -3.07 8.85
C LEU A 29 6.32 -3.77 7.72
N LEU A 30 5.63 -4.03 6.61
CA LEU A 30 6.21 -4.59 5.39
C LEU A 30 6.32 -3.51 4.32
N LEU A 31 7.55 -3.20 3.93
CA LEU A 31 7.87 -2.24 2.87
C LEU A 31 8.32 -3.01 1.61
N HIS A 32 7.67 -2.76 0.48
CA HIS A 32 8.03 -3.38 -0.78
C HIS A 32 9.28 -2.71 -1.41
N GLY A 33 9.87 -3.40 -2.39
CA GLY A 33 10.94 -2.86 -3.24
C GLY A 33 10.41 -2.33 -4.59
N ILE A 34 11.32 -1.82 -5.42
CA ILE A 34 11.03 -1.37 -6.80
C ILE A 34 11.33 -2.52 -7.77
N PRO A 35 10.50 -2.83 -8.78
CA PRO A 35 9.30 -2.13 -9.24
C PRO A 35 7.96 -2.72 -8.75
N GLU A 36 7.95 -3.30 -7.55
CA GLU A 36 6.78 -3.99 -6.98
C GLU A 36 5.87 -3.02 -6.20
N THR A 37 4.75 -3.54 -5.66
CA THR A 37 3.85 -2.87 -4.70
C THR A 37 3.68 -3.72 -3.44
N HIS A 38 2.86 -3.26 -2.48
CA HIS A 38 2.51 -4.02 -1.27
C HIS A 38 1.95 -5.44 -1.57
N LEU A 39 1.43 -5.66 -2.79
CA LEU A 39 0.93 -6.95 -3.27
C LEU A 39 2.00 -8.05 -3.30
N MET A 40 3.30 -7.72 -3.35
CA MET A 40 4.37 -8.72 -3.30
C MET A 40 4.30 -9.60 -2.04
N TRP A 41 3.72 -9.08 -0.96
CA TRP A 41 3.63 -9.76 0.32
C TRP A 41 2.43 -10.71 0.44
N HIS A 42 1.58 -10.86 -0.58
CA HIS A 42 0.33 -11.64 -0.49
C HIS A 42 0.51 -13.11 -0.06
N LYS A 43 1.70 -13.71 -0.25
CA LYS A 43 2.00 -15.08 0.20
C LYS A 43 2.53 -15.16 1.64
N VAL A 44 3.11 -14.09 2.15
CA VAL A 44 3.81 -14.05 3.44
C VAL A 44 2.95 -13.36 4.50
N ALA A 45 2.23 -12.30 4.13
CA ALA A 45 1.41 -11.51 5.03
C ALA A 45 0.37 -12.34 5.80
N PRO A 46 -0.38 -13.30 5.18
CA PRO A 46 -1.33 -14.11 5.94
C PRO A 46 -0.67 -14.96 7.04
N ARG A 47 0.52 -15.52 6.78
CA ARG A 47 1.25 -16.33 7.76
C ARG A 47 1.82 -15.50 8.91
N LEU A 48 2.24 -14.27 8.62
CA LEU A 48 2.66 -13.32 9.65
C LEU A 48 1.45 -12.85 10.49
N ALA A 49 0.28 -12.68 9.88
CA ALA A 49 -0.93 -12.22 10.56
C ALA A 49 -1.49 -13.21 11.60
N GLU A 50 -1.05 -14.47 11.57
CA GLU A 50 -1.35 -15.45 12.62
C GLU A 50 -0.76 -15.06 13.99
N HIS A 51 0.28 -14.22 14.01
CA HIS A 51 1.01 -13.85 15.24
C HIS A 51 1.24 -12.35 15.41
N PHE A 52 1.10 -11.56 14.35
CA PHE A 52 1.42 -10.14 14.31
C PHE A 52 0.27 -9.31 13.73
N THR A 53 0.21 -8.03 14.11
CA THR A 53 -0.57 -7.05 13.36
C THR A 53 0.27 -6.60 12.17
N VAL A 54 0.01 -7.19 11.00
CA VAL A 54 0.76 -6.93 9.77
C VAL A 54 0.21 -5.69 9.08
N VAL A 55 1.10 -4.79 8.70
CA VAL A 55 0.81 -3.58 7.92
C VAL A 55 1.67 -3.62 6.66
N ALA A 56 1.07 -3.86 5.50
CA ALA A 56 1.76 -3.85 4.22
C ALA A 56 1.40 -2.58 3.46
N THR A 57 2.39 -1.72 3.18
CA THR A 57 2.15 -0.38 2.60
C THR A 57 2.86 -0.18 1.28
N ASP A 58 2.27 0.63 0.41
CA ASP A 58 2.94 1.18 -0.75
C ASP A 58 3.85 2.34 -0.36
N LEU A 59 5.08 2.35 -0.89
CA LEU A 59 6.01 3.46 -0.75
C LEU A 59 5.43 4.71 -1.43
N ARG A 60 5.77 5.90 -0.90
CA ARG A 60 5.36 7.17 -1.52
C ARG A 60 5.73 7.22 -3.01
N GLY A 61 4.79 7.60 -3.86
CA GLY A 61 4.97 7.64 -5.32
C GLY A 61 4.96 6.28 -6.02
N TRP A 62 4.65 5.18 -5.31
CA TRP A 62 4.50 3.83 -5.86
C TRP A 62 3.11 3.27 -5.55
N GLY A 63 2.68 2.29 -6.35
CA GLY A 63 1.38 1.64 -6.19
C GLY A 63 0.25 2.67 -6.15
N ASP A 64 -0.60 2.55 -5.14
CA ASP A 64 -1.74 3.46 -4.92
C ASP A 64 -1.42 4.57 -3.90
N SER A 65 -0.20 4.60 -3.35
CA SER A 65 0.26 5.70 -2.50
C SER A 65 0.46 7.00 -3.28
N GLY A 66 0.10 8.11 -2.63
CA GLY A 66 0.24 9.45 -3.18
C GLY A 66 1.70 9.79 -3.54
N THR A 67 1.86 10.62 -4.56
CA THR A 67 3.17 11.16 -4.94
C THR A 67 3.41 12.49 -4.21
N PRO A 68 4.55 12.67 -3.53
CA PRO A 68 4.88 13.93 -2.88
C PRO A 68 4.90 15.11 -3.85
N PRO A 69 4.57 16.34 -3.41
CA PRO A 69 4.55 17.52 -4.27
C PRO A 69 5.90 17.79 -4.97
N SER A 70 7.01 17.49 -4.30
CA SER A 70 8.37 17.62 -4.86
C SER A 70 8.68 16.62 -5.98
N MET A 71 7.89 15.56 -6.09
CA MET A 71 7.94 14.56 -7.15
C MET A 71 6.76 14.73 -8.13
N SER A 72 6.29 15.96 -8.35
CA SER A 72 5.25 16.25 -9.35
C SER A 72 5.60 15.60 -10.67
N ARG A 73 4.83 14.58 -11.03
CA ARG A 73 5.03 13.73 -12.21
C ARG A 73 4.49 14.45 -13.44
N THR A 74 5.05 15.62 -13.78
CA THR A 74 4.73 16.34 -15.03
C THR A 74 5.09 15.54 -16.29
N ALA A 75 5.64 14.33 -16.16
CA ALA A 75 5.74 13.37 -17.26
C ALA A 75 5.22 11.99 -16.84
N CYS A 76 3.93 11.85 -16.55
CA CYS A 76 3.07 10.79 -17.10
C CYS A 76 1.70 10.89 -16.42
N ALA A 77 0.71 11.48 -17.07
CA ALA A 77 -0.68 11.42 -16.61
C ALA A 77 -1.25 10.03 -16.96
N PRO A 78 -1.89 9.30 -16.03
CA PRO A 78 -2.76 8.20 -16.43
C PRO A 78 -4.02 8.78 -17.07
N SER A 79 -4.37 8.27 -18.25
CA SER A 79 -5.63 8.55 -18.95
C SER A 79 -6.83 8.34 -18.01
N PRO A 80 -7.87 9.19 -18.02
CA PRO A 80 -9.04 8.96 -17.20
C PRO A 80 -9.73 7.67 -17.66
N ALA A 81 -9.67 6.64 -16.82
CA ALA A 81 -10.56 5.50 -16.96
C ALA A 81 -11.95 5.97 -16.52
N THR A 82 -12.80 6.27 -17.50
CA THR A 82 -14.23 6.46 -17.33
C THR A 82 -14.80 5.29 -16.54
N ARG A 83 -15.19 5.52 -15.29
CA ARG A 83 -15.97 4.58 -14.50
C ARG A 83 -17.40 4.66 -15.01
N SER A 84 -17.78 3.77 -15.93
CA SER A 84 -19.19 3.58 -16.27
C SER A 84 -19.92 3.11 -15.02
N ARG A 85 -20.95 3.86 -14.64
CA ARG A 85 -22.09 3.31 -13.91
C ARG A 85 -22.93 2.45 -14.86
#